data_AF-T0MT54-F1
#
_entry.id   AF-T0MT54-F1
#
_cell.length_a   1.000
_cell.length_b   1.000
_cell.length_c   1.000
_cell.angle_alpha   90.00
_cell.angle_beta   90.00
_cell.angle_gamma   90.00
#
_symmetry.space_group_name_H-M   'P 1'
#
loop_
_entity.id
_entity.type
_entity.pdbx_description
1 polymer ?
#
loop_
_entity_poly.entity_id
_entity_poly.type
_entity_poly.pdbx_seq_one_letter_code
_entity_poly.pdbx_strand_id
1 'polypeptide(L)'
;MDARALFDKTIEDTKGLENDLECLRKEKGEIEGIIEKSLSKCKEMLPESEKFSIYVLVEDPKIYKMFKESVRAMTPKSGIMILVVSPSQKDYKEKLQHVIAHEYCHSMDKSCLGESNMLDSIISEGKAESFANIAFPEVKLRLSADLGRDEELKVWTEIKDKLSSKDGSFIGPILNGTKEGVPEFAGYRLGNKIVKQFIEKNPNTSIQQWIDIKPEELFEKSQYADNWN
;
A
#
# COMPACT_ATOMS: atom_id res chain seq x y z
N MET A 1 2.43 1.80 12.03
CA MET A 1 1.41 2.49 12.85
C MET A 1 0.69 1.42 13.66
N ASP A 2 0.66 1.51 15.00
CA ASP A 2 -0.09 0.54 15.81
C ASP A 2 -1.58 0.67 15.45
N ALA A 3 -2.19 -0.41 14.95
CA ALA A 3 -3.60 -0.44 14.60
C ALA A 3 -4.48 0.01 15.78
N ARG A 4 -4.03 -0.20 17.04
CA ARG A 4 -4.73 0.25 18.26
C ARG A 4 -4.89 1.77 18.33
N ALA A 5 -3.90 2.54 17.86
CA ALA A 5 -3.95 4.00 17.91
C ALA A 5 -5.03 4.62 16.98
N LEU A 6 -5.50 3.86 15.98
CA LEU A 6 -6.65 4.25 15.16
C LEU A 6 -7.98 3.95 15.84
N PHE A 7 -8.05 2.90 16.67
CA PHE A 7 -9.27 2.44 17.34
C PHE A 7 -9.52 3.10 18.71
N ASP A 8 -8.50 3.71 19.33
CA ASP A 8 -8.64 4.45 20.60
C ASP A 8 -9.25 5.86 20.43
N LYS A 9 -9.52 6.29 19.20
CA LYS A 9 -10.14 7.59 18.92
C LYS A 9 -11.64 7.43 18.66
N THR A 10 -12.44 7.99 19.57
CA THR A 10 -13.88 8.14 19.37
C THR A 10 -14.15 9.04 18.17
N ILE A 11 -15.22 8.76 17.41
CA ILE A 11 -15.72 9.65 16.38
C ILE A 11 -16.06 11.01 17.01
N GLU A 12 -15.39 12.07 16.55
CA GLU A 12 -15.57 13.44 17.00
C GLU A 12 -16.45 14.25 16.03
N ASP A 13 -16.38 14.01 14.72
CA ASP A 13 -17.18 14.70 13.71
C ASP A 13 -18.35 13.83 13.20
N THR A 14 -19.36 13.67 14.04
CA THR A 14 -20.54 12.83 13.74
C THR A 14 -21.35 13.34 12.55
N LYS A 15 -21.50 14.67 12.39
CA LYS A 15 -22.22 15.27 11.26
C LYS A 15 -21.48 15.04 9.94
N GLY A 16 -20.17 15.23 9.93
CA GLY A 16 -19.36 14.95 8.75
C GLY A 16 -19.41 13.46 8.37
N LEU A 17 -19.38 12.56 9.37
CA LEU A 17 -19.54 11.13 9.16
C LEU A 17 -20.92 10.77 8.57
N GLU A 18 -22.01 11.37 9.08
CA GLU A 18 -23.36 11.21 8.53
C GLU A 18 -23.43 11.65 7.06
N ASN A 19 -22.79 12.78 6.72
CA ASN A 19 -22.71 13.25 5.34
C ASN A 19 -21.94 12.27 4.44
N ASP A 20 -20.78 11.76 4.88
CA ASP A 20 -20.02 10.76 4.12
C ASP A 20 -20.80 9.45 3.97
N LEU A 21 -21.56 9.02 4.98
CA LEU A 21 -22.47 7.87 4.89
C LEU A 21 -23.57 8.09 3.85
N GLU A 22 -24.16 9.29 3.80
CA GLU A 22 -25.15 9.63 2.77
C GLU A 22 -24.53 9.64 1.37
N CYS A 23 -23.35 10.23 1.21
CA CYS A 23 -22.60 10.21 -0.04
C CYS A 23 -22.29 8.77 -0.48
N LEU A 24 -21.81 7.93 0.44
CA LEU A 24 -21.54 6.51 0.18
C LEU A 24 -22.81 5.79 -0.32
N ARG A 25 -23.97 6.03 0.32
CA ARG A 25 -25.25 5.44 -0.10
C ARG A 25 -25.68 5.91 -1.48
N LYS A 26 -25.51 7.20 -1.78
CA LYS A 26 -25.87 7.80 -3.08
C LYS A 26 -24.97 7.29 -4.21
N GLU A 27 -23.68 7.13 -3.93
CA GLU A 27 -22.66 6.74 -4.92
C GLU A 27 -22.35 5.23 -4.93
N LYS A 28 -23.10 4.43 -4.18
CA LYS A 28 -22.88 2.99 -4.02
C LYS A 28 -22.63 2.27 -5.35
N GLY A 29 -23.52 2.46 -6.34
CA GLY A 29 -23.40 1.77 -7.63
C GLY A 29 -22.16 2.20 -8.44
N GLU A 30 -21.69 3.43 -8.27
CA GLU A 30 -20.46 3.90 -8.92
C GLU A 30 -19.23 3.30 -8.24
N ILE A 31 -19.21 3.27 -6.90
CA ILE A 31 -18.15 2.64 -6.12
C ILE A 31 -18.06 1.14 -6.43
N GLU A 32 -19.19 0.44 -6.44
CA GLU A 32 -19.27 -0.98 -6.85
C GLU A 32 -18.73 -1.16 -8.27
N GLY A 33 -19.11 -0.30 -9.21
CA GLY A 33 -18.59 -0.33 -10.58
C GLY A 33 -17.08 -0.11 -10.69
N ILE A 34 -16.50 0.80 -9.89
CA ILE A 34 -15.04 0.99 -9.83
C ILE A 34 -14.38 -0.26 -9.25
N ILE A 35 -14.94 -0.84 -8.18
CA ILE A 35 -14.41 -2.04 -7.54
C ILE A 35 -14.40 -3.22 -8.51
N GLU A 36 -15.52 -3.51 -9.17
CA GLU A 36 -15.65 -4.62 -10.11
C GLU A 36 -14.68 -4.48 -11.29
N LYS A 37 -14.60 -3.29 -11.89
CA LYS A 37 -13.66 -3.03 -13.00
C LYS A 37 -12.21 -3.19 -12.56
N SER A 38 -11.87 -2.67 -11.37
CA SER A 38 -10.50 -2.74 -10.86
C SER A 38 -10.09 -4.17 -10.56
N LEU A 39 -10.94 -4.94 -9.89
CA LEU A 39 -10.72 -6.36 -9.64
C LEU A 39 -10.62 -7.17 -10.94
N SER A 40 -11.49 -6.92 -11.93
CA SER A 40 -11.43 -7.62 -13.22
C SER A 40 -10.06 -7.43 -13.87
N LYS A 41 -9.57 -6.19 -13.92
CA LYS A 41 -8.24 -5.88 -14.46
C LYS A 41 -7.12 -6.58 -13.67
N CYS A 42 -7.20 -6.56 -12.34
CA CYS A 42 -6.21 -7.23 -11.50
C CYS A 42 -6.19 -8.75 -11.73
N LYS A 43 -7.36 -9.38 -11.89
CA LYS A 43 -7.50 -10.82 -12.16
C LYS A 43 -6.96 -11.25 -13.52
N GLU A 44 -7.07 -10.40 -14.53
CA GLU A 44 -6.46 -10.64 -15.84
C GLU A 44 -4.93 -10.68 -15.75
N MET A 45 -4.34 -9.85 -14.90
CA MET A 45 -2.88 -9.73 -14.72
C MET A 45 -2.30 -10.76 -13.73
N LEU A 46 -3.06 -11.05 -12.67
CA LEU A 46 -2.67 -11.92 -11.57
C LEU A 46 -3.91 -12.74 -11.13
N PRO A 47 -4.15 -13.91 -11.74
CA PRO A 47 -5.37 -14.68 -11.51
C PRO A 47 -5.58 -15.10 -10.06
N GLU A 48 -6.76 -14.79 -9.52
CA GLU A 48 -7.17 -15.16 -8.16
C GLU A 48 -7.50 -16.65 -8.05
N SER A 49 -7.13 -17.30 -6.94
CA SER A 49 -7.53 -18.70 -6.64
C SER A 49 -8.65 -18.82 -5.59
N GLU A 50 -9.00 -17.74 -4.90
CA GLU A 50 -9.89 -17.74 -3.74
C GLU A 50 -11.10 -16.82 -3.94
N LYS A 51 -12.02 -16.81 -2.97
CA LYS A 51 -13.14 -15.85 -2.94
C LYS A 51 -12.69 -14.56 -2.26
N PHE A 52 -13.00 -13.43 -2.89
CA PHE A 52 -12.74 -12.10 -2.37
C PHE A 52 -13.98 -11.49 -1.70
N SER A 53 -13.81 -10.89 -0.52
CA SER A 53 -14.84 -10.14 0.20
C SER A 53 -14.33 -8.72 0.47
N ILE A 54 -15.13 -7.73 0.08
CA ILE A 54 -14.78 -6.31 0.21
C ILE A 54 -15.77 -5.63 1.15
N TYR A 55 -15.25 -4.98 2.17
CA TYR A 55 -16.02 -4.16 3.09
C TYR A 55 -15.72 -2.70 2.80
N VAL A 56 -16.74 -1.91 2.45
CA VAL A 56 -16.60 -0.47 2.21
C VAL A 56 -17.16 0.28 3.40
N LEU A 57 -16.29 1.07 4.04
CA LEU A 57 -16.55 1.86 5.23
C LEU A 57 -16.28 3.33 4.95
N VAL A 58 -16.80 4.18 5.82
CA VAL A 58 -16.39 5.58 5.95
C VAL A 58 -15.76 5.75 7.33
N GLU A 59 -14.92 6.77 7.49
CA GLU A 59 -14.22 7.07 8.75
C GLU A 59 -14.49 8.52 9.17
N ASP A 60 -14.18 8.85 10.42
CA ASP A 60 -14.28 10.22 10.94
C ASP A 60 -13.55 11.21 10.00
N PRO A 61 -14.22 12.29 9.57
CA PRO A 61 -13.62 13.28 8.71
C PRO A 61 -12.35 13.96 9.19
N LYS A 62 -12.13 14.03 10.49
CA LYS A 62 -10.88 14.53 11.06
C LYS A 62 -9.72 13.57 10.80
N ILE A 63 -9.97 12.26 10.76
CA ILE A 63 -8.92 11.25 10.54
C ILE A 63 -8.41 11.34 9.10
N TYR A 64 -9.30 11.32 8.10
CA TYR A 64 -8.81 11.42 6.71
C TYR A 64 -8.21 12.81 6.41
N LYS A 65 -8.68 13.90 7.02
CA LYS A 65 -8.04 15.24 6.92
C LYS A 65 -6.63 15.24 7.50
N MET A 66 -6.38 14.46 8.55
CA MET A 66 -5.06 14.30 9.15
C MET A 66 -4.09 13.57 8.22
N PHE A 67 -4.56 12.48 7.59
CA PHE A 67 -3.75 11.69 6.66
C PHE A 67 -3.67 12.28 5.25
N LYS A 68 -4.58 13.21 4.90
CA LYS A 68 -4.73 13.80 3.56
C LYS A 68 -4.94 12.74 2.47
N GLU A 69 -5.56 11.62 2.82
CA GLU A 69 -5.90 10.54 1.89
C GLU A 69 -7.41 10.31 1.90
N SER A 70 -8.02 10.29 0.71
CA SER A 70 -9.46 10.09 0.54
C SER A 70 -9.86 8.62 0.39
N VAL A 71 -8.87 7.73 0.22
CA VAL A 71 -9.05 6.28 0.24
C VAL A 71 -7.91 5.68 1.05
N ARG A 72 -8.25 4.83 2.01
CA ARG A 72 -7.32 3.99 2.76
C ARG A 72 -7.82 2.56 2.71
N ALA A 73 -6.94 1.60 2.88
CA ALA A 73 -7.35 0.21 2.90
C ALA A 73 -6.45 -0.66 3.77
N MET A 74 -6.89 -1.89 3.96
CA MET A 74 -6.07 -2.96 4.50
C MET A 74 -6.56 -4.32 4.02
N THR A 75 -5.62 -5.26 3.90
CA THR A 75 -5.88 -6.68 3.65
C THR A 75 -5.50 -7.49 4.89
N PRO A 76 -6.43 -7.69 5.85
CA PRO A 76 -6.11 -8.39 7.10
C PRO A 76 -5.77 -9.87 6.90
N LYS A 77 -6.24 -10.46 5.79
CA LYS A 77 -5.86 -11.79 5.30
C LYS A 77 -6.24 -11.93 3.84
N SER A 78 -5.67 -12.95 3.18
CA SER A 78 -6.06 -13.33 1.82
C SER A 78 -7.59 -13.46 1.67
N GLY A 79 -8.11 -12.87 0.61
CA GLY A 79 -9.53 -12.84 0.26
C GLY A 79 -10.37 -11.81 1.02
N ILE A 80 -9.79 -10.98 1.90
CA ILE A 80 -10.52 -9.91 2.60
C ILE A 80 -9.84 -8.57 2.39
N MET A 81 -10.59 -7.59 1.91
CA MET A 81 -10.17 -6.20 1.79
C MET A 81 -11.15 -5.31 2.55
N ILE A 82 -10.62 -4.39 3.35
CA ILE A 82 -11.40 -3.34 4.00
C ILE A 82 -11.00 -2.01 3.37
N LEU A 83 -11.94 -1.36 2.72
CA LEU A 83 -11.80 -0.05 2.10
C LEU A 83 -12.44 1.00 3.00
N VAL A 84 -11.69 2.04 3.32
CA VAL A 84 -12.18 3.25 3.99
C VAL A 84 -12.19 4.37 2.95
N VAL A 85 -13.37 4.85 2.60
CA VAL A 85 -13.57 5.85 1.54
C VAL A 85 -14.12 7.13 2.14
N SER A 86 -13.61 8.27 1.68
CA SER A 86 -14.11 9.60 2.00
C SER A 86 -14.82 10.18 0.76
N PRO A 87 -16.08 9.79 0.50
CA PRO A 87 -16.76 10.10 -0.75
C PRO A 87 -17.03 11.61 -0.93
N SER A 88 -16.93 12.42 0.13
CA SER A 88 -16.94 13.89 0.03
C SER A 88 -15.71 14.49 -0.69
N GLN A 89 -14.63 13.72 -0.89
CA GLN A 89 -13.41 14.19 -1.56
C GLN A 89 -13.40 13.82 -3.05
N LYS A 90 -13.21 14.79 -3.94
CA LYS A 90 -13.35 14.56 -5.40
C LYS A 90 -12.37 13.55 -5.99
N ASP A 91 -11.20 13.36 -5.38
CA ASP A 91 -10.12 12.50 -5.87
C ASP A 91 -10.30 11.02 -5.49
N TYR A 92 -11.28 10.68 -4.63
CA TYR A 92 -11.40 9.32 -4.11
C TYR A 92 -11.55 8.29 -5.24
N LYS A 93 -12.29 8.61 -6.31
CA LYS A 93 -12.58 7.70 -7.43
C LYS A 93 -11.32 7.29 -8.18
N GLU A 94 -10.44 8.26 -8.43
CA GLU A 94 -9.17 8.03 -9.11
C GLU A 94 -8.22 7.20 -8.24
N LYS A 95 -8.19 7.47 -6.93
CA LYS A 95 -7.35 6.73 -5.99
C LYS A 95 -7.85 5.31 -5.74
N LEU A 96 -9.17 5.11 -5.77
CA LEU A 96 -9.81 3.85 -5.39
C LEU A 96 -9.31 2.68 -6.25
N GLN A 97 -9.16 2.86 -7.56
CA GLN A 97 -8.68 1.79 -8.45
C GLN A 97 -7.25 1.35 -8.12
N HIS A 98 -6.35 2.29 -7.82
CA HIS A 98 -4.96 2.01 -7.45
C HIS A 98 -4.88 1.30 -6.10
N VAL A 99 -5.63 1.79 -5.11
CA VAL A 99 -5.70 1.18 -3.77
C VAL A 99 -6.25 -0.25 -3.85
N ILE A 100 -7.24 -0.51 -4.69
CA ILE A 100 -7.76 -1.87 -4.90
C ILE A 100 -6.68 -2.78 -5.50
N ALA A 101 -5.92 -2.32 -6.50
CA ALA A 101 -4.82 -3.12 -7.04
C ALA A 101 -3.75 -3.42 -5.99
N HIS A 102 -3.38 -2.42 -5.18
CA HIS A 102 -2.40 -2.56 -4.11
C HIS A 102 -2.83 -3.65 -3.11
N GLU A 103 -4.05 -3.56 -2.58
CA GLU A 103 -4.58 -4.53 -1.62
C GLU A 103 -4.87 -5.91 -2.25
N TYR A 104 -5.28 -5.94 -3.51
CA TYR A 104 -5.41 -7.19 -4.25
C TYR A 104 -4.07 -7.93 -4.30
N CYS A 105 -2.97 -7.22 -4.55
CA CYS A 105 -1.62 -7.82 -4.51
C CYS A 105 -1.30 -8.42 -3.14
N HIS A 106 -1.59 -7.73 -2.03
CA HIS A 106 -1.40 -8.28 -0.69
C HIS A 106 -2.20 -9.56 -0.45
N SER A 107 -3.41 -9.65 -1.00
CA SER A 107 -4.22 -10.86 -0.88
C SER A 107 -3.63 -12.04 -1.65
N MET A 108 -2.83 -11.78 -2.67
CA MET A 108 -2.20 -12.79 -3.52
C MET A 108 -0.79 -13.14 -3.06
N ASP A 109 -0.08 -12.22 -2.41
CA ASP A 109 1.28 -12.42 -1.94
C ASP A 109 1.34 -13.36 -0.72
N LYS A 110 1.71 -14.62 -0.98
CA LYS A 110 1.92 -15.63 0.05
C LYS A 110 3.35 -15.62 0.62
N SER A 111 4.27 -14.88 0.01
CA SER A 111 5.68 -14.85 0.40
C SER A 111 5.92 -14.09 1.71
N CYS A 112 4.99 -13.20 2.08
CA CYS A 112 5.07 -12.36 3.27
C CYS A 112 4.18 -12.85 4.44
N LEU A 113 3.73 -14.11 4.42
CA LEU A 113 2.88 -14.68 5.48
C LEU A 113 3.69 -14.98 6.75
N GLY A 114 3.54 -14.16 7.82
CA GLY A 114 4.16 -14.40 9.13
C GLY A 114 4.42 -13.13 9.94
N GLU A 115 5.25 -13.24 10.99
CA GLU A 115 5.82 -12.05 11.66
C GLU A 115 6.81 -11.36 10.72
N SER A 116 6.42 -10.21 10.16
CA SER A 116 7.25 -9.45 9.22
C SER A 116 8.38 -8.71 9.93
N ASN A 117 9.59 -8.80 9.38
CA ASN A 117 10.68 -7.89 9.71
C ASN A 117 10.62 -6.60 8.85
N MET A 118 11.57 -5.69 9.02
CA MET A 118 11.66 -4.44 8.25
C MET A 118 11.75 -4.69 6.74
N LEU A 119 12.61 -5.62 6.31
CA LEU A 119 12.76 -5.97 4.90
C LEU A 119 11.48 -6.57 4.34
N ASP A 120 10.88 -7.54 5.04
CA ASP A 120 9.61 -8.16 4.62
C ASP A 120 8.53 -7.09 4.41
N SER A 121 8.46 -6.12 5.33
CA SER A 121 7.48 -5.05 5.26
C SER A 121 7.73 -4.13 4.06
N ILE A 122 8.99 -3.71 3.84
CA ILE A 122 9.36 -2.86 2.70
C ILE A 122 9.09 -3.57 1.36
N ILE A 123 9.46 -4.85 1.24
CA ILE A 123 9.26 -5.60 0.00
C ILE A 123 7.77 -5.90 -0.24
N SER A 124 7.00 -6.25 0.80
CA SER A 124 5.55 -6.45 0.69
C SER A 124 4.85 -5.20 0.15
N GLU A 125 5.10 -4.04 0.76
CA GLU A 125 4.55 -2.76 0.29
C GLU A 125 5.04 -2.41 -1.11
N GLY A 126 6.32 -2.68 -1.39
CA GLY A 126 6.93 -2.44 -2.70
C GLY A 126 6.32 -3.27 -3.82
N LYS A 127 5.97 -4.54 -3.54
CA LYS A 127 5.30 -5.44 -4.48
C LYS A 127 3.91 -4.95 -4.78
N ALA A 128 3.13 -4.66 -3.75
CA ALA A 128 1.77 -4.14 -3.87
C ALA A 128 1.75 -2.83 -4.66
N GLU A 129 2.68 -1.93 -4.37
CA GLU A 129 2.78 -0.65 -5.05
C GLU A 129 3.28 -0.78 -6.50
N SER A 130 4.22 -1.67 -6.77
CA SER A 130 4.66 -1.95 -8.14
C SER A 130 3.54 -2.55 -8.97
N PHE A 131 2.79 -3.52 -8.42
CA PHE A 131 1.63 -4.12 -9.09
C PHE A 131 0.58 -3.07 -9.42
N ALA A 132 0.22 -2.21 -8.46
CA ALA A 132 -0.75 -1.14 -8.66
C ALA A 132 -0.32 -0.14 -9.74
N ASN A 133 0.96 0.25 -9.76
CA ASN A 133 1.52 1.12 -10.79
C ASN A 133 1.49 0.49 -12.19
N ILE A 134 1.66 -0.83 -12.32
CA ILE A 134 1.54 -1.54 -13.60
C ILE A 134 0.07 -1.62 -14.02
N ALA A 135 -0.83 -1.89 -13.08
CA ALA A 135 -2.26 -1.99 -13.34
C ALA A 135 -2.88 -0.63 -13.69
N PHE A 136 -2.45 0.47 -13.08
CA PHE A 136 -3.03 1.81 -13.24
C PHE A 136 -1.96 2.89 -13.41
N PRO A 137 -1.16 2.86 -14.48
CA PRO A 137 0.00 3.74 -14.66
C PRO A 137 -0.35 5.24 -14.77
N GLU A 138 -1.59 5.56 -15.11
CA GLU A 138 -2.13 6.92 -15.18
C GLU A 138 -2.38 7.55 -13.80
N VAL A 139 -2.61 6.74 -12.76
CA VAL A 139 -2.85 7.24 -11.40
C VAL A 139 -1.52 7.64 -10.77
N LYS A 140 -1.45 8.88 -10.28
CA LYS A 140 -0.24 9.41 -9.63
C LYS A 140 -0.51 9.66 -8.16
N LEU A 141 -0.15 8.70 -7.30
CA LEU A 141 -0.19 8.88 -5.85
C LEU A 141 1.15 9.38 -5.32
N ARG A 142 1.11 10.08 -4.18
CA ARG A 142 2.32 10.55 -3.49
C ARG A 142 3.23 9.39 -3.06
N LEU A 143 2.63 8.29 -2.61
CA LEU A 143 3.33 7.06 -2.23
C LEU A 143 3.97 6.31 -3.42
N SER A 144 3.55 6.62 -4.65
CA SER A 144 4.08 6.02 -5.88
C SER A 144 5.31 6.76 -6.43
N ALA A 145 5.58 7.97 -5.93
CA ALA A 145 6.69 8.81 -6.37
C ALA A 145 8.02 8.36 -5.76
N ASP A 146 9.10 8.41 -6.54
CA ASP A 146 10.43 8.06 -6.05
C ASP A 146 10.91 9.06 -4.99
N LEU A 147 11.69 8.59 -4.02
CA LEU A 147 12.41 9.44 -3.07
C LEU A 147 13.48 10.25 -3.81
N GLY A 148 13.73 11.49 -3.38
CA GLY A 148 14.92 12.21 -3.81
C GLY A 148 16.18 11.46 -3.36
N ARG A 149 17.29 11.56 -4.10
CA ARG A 149 18.53 10.81 -3.80
C ARG A 149 18.99 10.96 -2.34
N ASP A 150 18.95 12.18 -1.79
CA ASP A 150 19.38 12.44 -0.42
C ASP A 150 18.39 11.90 0.61
N GLU A 151 17.08 11.96 0.33
CA GLU A 151 16.04 11.37 1.16
C GLU A 151 16.20 9.85 1.21
N GLU A 152 16.42 9.24 0.05
CA GLU A 152 16.61 7.80 -0.10
C GLU A 152 17.88 7.32 0.62
N LEU A 153 18.99 8.05 0.47
CA LEU A 153 20.24 7.76 1.19
C LEU A 153 20.03 7.82 2.71
N LYS A 154 19.30 8.83 3.18
CA LYS A 154 18.99 8.98 4.60
C LYS A 154 18.17 7.81 5.13
N VAL A 155 17.07 7.47 4.45
CA VAL A 155 16.22 6.33 4.82
C VAL A 155 17.03 5.03 4.78
N TRP A 156 17.80 4.79 3.71
CA TRP A 156 18.61 3.60 3.55
C TRP A 156 19.65 3.45 4.67
N THR A 157 20.35 4.54 5.02
CA THR A 157 21.35 4.53 6.10
C THR A 157 20.74 4.18 7.45
N GLU A 158 19.49 4.59 7.70
CA GLU A 158 18.79 4.31 8.95
C GLU A 158 18.36 2.84 9.09
N ILE A 159 18.07 2.17 7.97
CA ILE A 159 17.47 0.82 7.97
C ILE A 159 18.45 -0.30 7.61
N LYS A 160 19.55 -0.04 6.91
CA LYS A 160 20.41 -1.07 6.30
C LYS A 160 20.94 -2.11 7.30
N ASP A 161 21.26 -1.67 8.52
CA ASP A 161 21.78 -2.55 9.59
C ASP A 161 20.65 -3.14 10.47
N LYS A 162 19.40 -2.85 10.13
CA LYS A 162 18.19 -3.22 10.87
C LYS A 162 17.12 -3.89 9.99
N LEU A 163 17.51 -4.40 8.82
CA LEU A 163 16.59 -5.06 7.89
C LEU A 163 15.87 -6.27 8.50
N SER A 164 16.53 -7.00 9.40
CA SER A 164 15.92 -8.14 10.13
C SER A 164 15.16 -7.74 11.40
N SER A 165 15.07 -6.45 11.73
CA SER A 165 14.35 -5.97 12.91
C SER A 165 12.86 -6.29 12.80
N LYS A 166 12.27 -6.78 13.90
CA LYS A 166 10.82 -7.00 14.07
C LYS A 166 10.17 -5.97 15.00
N ASP A 167 10.91 -4.94 15.40
CA ASP A 167 10.41 -3.91 16.30
C ASP A 167 9.40 -3.00 15.59
N GLY A 168 8.11 -3.21 15.88
CA GLY A 168 7.03 -2.40 15.30
C GLY A 168 7.12 -0.91 15.64
N SER A 169 7.78 -0.54 16.75
CA SER A 169 8.02 0.86 17.11
C SER A 169 9.10 1.51 16.24
N PHE A 170 9.92 0.71 15.55
CA PHE A 170 10.88 1.15 14.54
C PHE A 170 10.32 1.02 13.12
N ILE A 171 9.70 -0.11 12.78
CA ILE A 171 9.14 -0.37 11.43
C ILE A 171 8.06 0.64 11.07
N GLY A 172 7.10 0.87 11.96
CA GLY A 172 5.97 1.76 11.70
C GLY A 172 6.38 3.17 11.29
N PRO A 173 7.24 3.86 12.06
CA PRO A 173 7.77 5.17 11.71
C PRO A 173 8.53 5.22 10.38
N ILE A 174 9.34 4.19 10.06
CA ILE A 174 10.06 4.13 8.79
C ILE A 174 9.10 3.98 7.60
N LEU A 175 8.13 3.07 7.70
CA LEU A 175 7.19 2.83 6.59
C LEU A 175 6.37 4.08 6.28
N ASN A 176 5.86 4.76 7.31
CA ASN A 176 4.90 5.84 7.16
C ASN A 176 5.55 7.23 7.09
N GLY A 177 6.76 7.39 7.60
CA GLY A 177 7.42 8.68 7.79
C GLY A 177 7.35 9.20 9.23
N THR A 178 8.21 10.16 9.54
CA THR A 178 8.34 10.82 10.84
C THR A 178 8.42 12.33 10.70
N LYS A 179 8.05 13.06 11.76
CA LYS A 179 8.22 14.52 11.77
C LYS A 179 9.69 14.92 11.81
N GLU A 180 10.52 14.01 12.32
CA GLU A 180 11.96 14.13 12.55
C GLU A 180 12.79 13.84 11.29
N GLY A 181 12.13 13.60 10.15
CA GLY A 181 12.72 13.72 8.83
C GLY A 181 12.87 12.42 8.05
N VAL A 182 12.10 11.38 8.37
CA VAL A 182 11.80 10.29 7.42
C VAL A 182 10.61 10.75 6.58
N PRO A 183 10.71 10.83 5.24
CA PRO A 183 9.61 11.30 4.40
C PRO A 183 8.33 10.48 4.52
N GLU A 184 7.18 11.09 4.23
CA GLU A 184 5.91 10.38 4.15
C GLU A 184 6.01 9.18 3.18
N PHE A 185 5.49 8.04 3.61
CA PHE A 185 5.48 6.78 2.85
C PHE A 185 6.88 6.27 2.44
N ALA A 186 7.94 6.61 3.19
CA ALA A 186 9.31 6.25 2.82
C ALA A 186 9.50 4.76 2.55
N GLY A 187 8.92 3.88 3.37
CA GLY A 187 9.03 2.43 3.16
C GLY A 187 8.32 1.95 1.88
N TYR A 188 7.14 2.49 1.58
CA TYR A 188 6.38 2.19 0.36
C TYR A 188 7.16 2.62 -0.88
N ARG A 189 7.65 3.87 -0.87
CA ARG A 189 8.41 4.47 -1.99
C ARG A 189 9.73 3.74 -2.23
N LEU A 190 10.45 3.40 -1.16
CA LEU A 190 11.68 2.63 -1.22
C LEU A 190 11.43 1.21 -1.73
N GLY A 191 10.41 0.53 -1.19
CA GLY A 191 10.02 -0.81 -1.64
C GLY A 191 9.64 -0.84 -3.12
N ASN A 192 8.83 0.12 -3.58
CA ASN A 192 8.43 0.26 -4.98
C ASN A 192 9.66 0.40 -5.88
N LYS A 193 10.65 1.20 -5.47
CA LYS A 193 11.90 1.34 -6.21
C LYS A 193 12.71 0.04 -6.27
N ILE A 194 12.84 -0.68 -5.16
CA ILE A 194 13.55 -1.97 -5.11
C ILE A 194 12.89 -2.98 -6.06
N VAL A 195 11.57 -3.10 -6.02
CA VAL A 195 10.82 -4.04 -6.87
C VAL A 195 10.89 -3.63 -8.35
N LYS A 196 10.78 -2.34 -8.68
CA LYS A 196 11.01 -1.85 -10.05
C LYS A 196 12.40 -2.22 -10.56
N GLN A 197 13.45 -2.00 -9.76
CA GLN A 197 14.81 -2.41 -10.14
C GLN A 197 14.94 -3.92 -10.36
N PHE A 198 14.28 -4.73 -9.53
CA PHE A 198 14.20 -6.17 -9.74
C PHE A 198 13.53 -6.50 -11.09
N ILE A 199 12.37 -5.91 -11.39
CA ILE A 199 11.62 -6.16 -12.63
C ILE A 199 12.46 -5.76 -13.86
N GLU A 200 13.11 -4.59 -13.82
CA GLU A 200 13.98 -4.09 -14.89
C GLU A 200 15.15 -5.03 -15.19
N LYS A 201 15.76 -5.62 -14.15
CA LYS A 201 16.88 -6.56 -14.28
C LYS A 201 16.45 -7.98 -14.63
N ASN A 202 15.19 -8.32 -14.40
CA ASN A 202 14.64 -9.65 -14.61
C ASN A 202 13.39 -9.61 -15.52
N PRO A 203 13.49 -9.07 -16.76
CA PRO A 203 12.33 -8.75 -17.60
C PRO A 203 11.51 -9.97 -18.06
N ASN A 204 12.07 -11.18 -17.93
CA ASN A 204 11.38 -12.43 -18.26
C ASN A 204 10.59 -13.03 -17.07
N THR A 205 10.64 -12.39 -15.90
CA THR A 205 9.90 -12.82 -14.71
C THR A 205 8.47 -12.32 -14.81
N SER A 206 7.50 -13.22 -14.81
CA SER A 206 6.08 -12.86 -14.82
C SER A 206 5.63 -12.22 -13.50
N ILE A 207 4.48 -11.55 -13.52
CA ILE A 207 3.89 -10.92 -12.32
C ILE A 207 3.74 -11.92 -11.17
N GLN A 208 3.15 -13.09 -11.45
CA GLN A 208 3.00 -14.14 -10.46
C GLN A 208 4.36 -14.56 -9.88
N GLN A 209 5.37 -14.75 -10.75
CA GLN A 209 6.68 -15.20 -10.29
C GLN A 209 7.33 -14.21 -9.33
N TRP A 210 7.35 -12.91 -9.62
CA TRP A 210 8.02 -11.96 -8.73
C TRP A 210 7.22 -11.65 -7.46
N ILE A 211 5.90 -11.80 -7.48
CA ILE A 211 5.07 -11.76 -6.28
C ILE A 211 5.40 -12.94 -5.35
N ASP A 212 5.67 -14.12 -5.90
CA ASP A 212 5.98 -15.33 -5.12
C ASP A 212 7.43 -15.39 -4.60
N ILE A 213 8.35 -14.56 -5.12
CA ILE A 213 9.74 -14.52 -4.65
C ILE A 213 9.80 -14.01 -3.20
N LYS A 214 10.59 -14.65 -2.35
CA LYS A 214 10.77 -14.21 -0.95
C LYS A 214 11.42 -12.82 -0.86
N PRO A 215 11.10 -12.00 0.15
CA PRO A 215 11.66 -10.67 0.32
C PRO A 215 13.19 -10.59 0.19
N GLU A 216 13.92 -11.50 0.83
CA GLU A 216 15.39 -11.52 0.80
C GLU A 216 15.92 -11.79 -0.61
N GLU A 217 15.35 -12.78 -1.30
CA GLU A 217 15.76 -13.15 -2.66
C GLU A 217 15.45 -12.03 -3.66
N LEU A 218 14.28 -11.38 -3.53
CA LEU A 218 13.92 -10.25 -4.38
C LEU A 218 14.89 -9.08 -4.16
N PHE A 219 15.18 -8.78 -2.88
CA PHE A 219 16.10 -7.71 -2.50
C PHE A 219 17.51 -7.96 -3.06
N GLU A 220 18.06 -9.17 -2.89
CA GLU A 220 19.37 -9.55 -3.45
C GLU A 220 19.39 -9.42 -4.97
N LYS A 221 18.37 -9.95 -5.66
CA LYS A 221 18.27 -9.93 -7.13
C LYS A 221 18.00 -8.54 -7.71
N SER A 222 17.46 -7.61 -6.91
CA SER A 222 17.35 -6.19 -7.30
C SER A 222 18.71 -5.51 -7.39
N GLN A 223 19.68 -6.01 -6.60
CA GLN A 223 20.99 -5.39 -6.36
C GLN A 223 20.87 -3.92 -5.93
N TYR A 224 19.80 -3.59 -5.19
CA TYR A 224 19.56 -2.21 -4.75
C TYR A 224 20.71 -1.66 -3.88
N ALA A 225 21.31 -2.50 -3.04
CA ALA A 225 22.41 -2.12 -2.16
C ALA A 225 23.64 -1.60 -2.93
N ASP A 226 23.87 -2.08 -4.16
CA ASP A 226 25.01 -1.68 -4.99
C ASP A 226 24.95 -0.21 -5.42
N ASN A 227 23.78 0.43 -5.32
CA ASN A 227 23.62 1.86 -5.58
C ASN A 227 24.33 2.74 -4.53
N TRP A 228 24.74 2.15 -3.40
CA TRP A 228 25.25 2.83 -2.20
C TRP A 228 26.62 2.33 -1.73
N ASN A 229 27.24 1.42 -2.48
CA ASN A 229 28.59 0.90 -2.24
C ASN A 229 29.67 1.80 -2.85
#